data_AF-A0A388NLL9-F1
#
_entry.id   AF-A0A388NLL9-F1
#
_cell.length_a   1.000
_cell.length_b   1.000
_cell.length_c   1.000
_cell.angle_alpha   90.00
_cell.angle_beta   90.00
_cell.angle_gamma   90.00
#
_symmetry.space_group_name_H-M   'P 1'
#
loop_
_entity.id
_entity.type
_entity.pdbx_description
1 polymer ?
#
loop_
_entity_poly.entity_id
_entity_poly.type
_entity_poly.pdbx_seq_one_letter_code
_entity_poly.pdbx_strand_id
1 'polypeptide(L)'
;MNEGIALSTESLVKSYELDGQKFNAVNGISLAVTAGEFVGLVGPSGSGKTTLLAMLSALLTPTTGKVIIDGSNLSDMSDKQRVEFRRKRVGFTFQANNLIPYLTALENVELMLRLNGELNAGRARAQPRPACAPRPE
;
A
#
# COMPACT_ATOMS: atom_id res chain seq x y z
N MET A 1 -24.48 -4.79 3.56
CA MET A 1 -23.12 -5.33 3.36
C MET A 1 -22.67 -4.78 2.02
N ASN A 2 -21.72 -3.85 2.00
CA ASN A 2 -21.42 -3.05 0.81
C ASN A 2 -20.60 -3.88 -0.19
N GLU A 3 -21.30 -4.57 -1.09
CA GLU A 3 -20.70 -5.21 -2.26
C GLU A 3 -19.99 -4.14 -3.09
N GLY A 4 -18.67 -4.20 -3.14
CA GLY A 4 -17.85 -3.34 -3.99
C GLY A 4 -16.86 -2.43 -3.28
N ILE A 5 -16.89 -2.29 -1.95
CA ILE A 5 -15.84 -1.55 -1.23
C ILE A 5 -14.60 -2.43 -1.09
N ALA A 6 -13.50 -2.00 -1.72
CA ALA A 6 -12.21 -2.67 -1.63
C ALA A 6 -11.40 -2.19 -0.42
N LEU A 7 -11.53 -0.91 -0.06
CA LEU A 7 -10.81 -0.32 1.07
C LEU A 7 -11.73 0.64 1.82
N SER A 8 -11.75 0.57 3.15
CA SER A 8 -12.41 1.56 3.99
C SER A 8 -11.63 1.85 5.26
N THR A 9 -11.77 3.06 5.78
CA THR A 9 -11.24 3.46 7.07
C THR A 9 -12.33 4.03 7.96
N GLU A 10 -12.19 3.78 9.26
CA GLU A 10 -13.11 4.28 10.29
C GLU A 10 -12.32 5.07 11.33
N SER A 11 -12.54 6.39 11.35
CA SER A 11 -11.96 7.33 12.32
C SER A 11 -10.46 7.11 12.54
N LEU A 12 -9.71 6.95 11.45
CA LEU A 12 -8.31 6.58 11.49
C LEU A 12 -7.46 7.71 12.07
N VAL A 13 -6.72 7.42 13.13
CA VAL A 13 -5.82 8.38 13.78
C VAL A 13 -4.42 7.79 13.85
N LYS A 14 -3.42 8.63 13.55
CA LYS A 14 -2.02 8.37 13.89
C LYS A 14 -1.46 9.49 14.71
N SER A 15 -1.09 9.17 15.94
CA SER A 15 -0.41 10.08 16.86
C SER A 15 1.05 9.67 17.02
N TYR A 16 1.92 10.67 17.13
CA TYR A 16 3.31 10.53 17.50
C TYR A 16 3.58 11.34 18.76
N GLU A 17 4.60 10.94 19.50
CA GLU A 17 5.05 11.62 20.71
C GLU A 17 6.50 12.04 20.50
N LEU A 18 6.77 13.34 20.66
CA LEU A 18 8.10 13.92 20.57
C LEU A 18 8.25 14.94 21.70
N ASP A 19 9.31 14.80 22.50
CA ASP A 19 9.64 15.68 23.63
C ASP A 19 8.46 15.90 24.60
N GLY A 20 7.68 14.84 24.85
CA GLY A 20 6.51 14.86 25.73
C GLY A 20 5.27 15.54 25.13
N GLN A 21 5.34 16.03 23.89
CA GLN A 21 4.19 16.56 23.16
C GLN A 21 3.63 15.50 22.20
N LYS A 22 2.31 15.28 22.29
CA LYS A 22 1.59 14.42 21.36
C LYS A 22 1.04 15.23 20.21
N PHE A 23 1.31 14.79 18.98
CA PHE A 23 0.72 15.39 17.78
C PHE A 23 0.09 14.33 16.89
N ASN A 24 -1.00 14.69 16.21
CA ASN A 24 -1.71 13.80 15.30
C ASN A 24 -1.25 14.07 13.87
N ALA A 25 -0.49 13.14 13.29
CA ALA A 25 -0.12 13.18 11.87
C ALA A 25 -1.32 12.86 10.96
N VAL A 26 -2.24 12.03 11.45
CA VAL A 26 -3.54 11.76 10.82
C VAL A 26 -4.60 11.85 11.90
N ASN A 27 -5.69 12.55 11.65
CA ASN A 27 -6.67 12.91 12.67
C ASN A 27 -8.11 12.57 12.25
N GLY A 28 -8.54 11.33 12.49
CA GLY A 28 -9.94 10.91 12.40
C GLY A 28 -10.45 10.74 10.97
N ILE A 29 -9.65 10.18 10.07
CA ILE A 29 -10.03 10.03 8.66
C ILE A 29 -10.91 8.80 8.45
N SER A 30 -12.11 9.02 7.91
CA SER A 30 -13.00 7.97 7.39
C SER A 30 -13.18 8.14 5.90
N LEU A 31 -12.82 7.12 5.12
CA LEU A 31 -13.00 7.10 3.67
C LEU A 31 -13.33 5.69 3.20
N ALA A 32 -13.90 5.57 2.01
CA ALA A 32 -14.14 4.30 1.34
C ALA A 32 -13.76 4.41 -0.13
N VAL A 33 -13.16 3.35 -0.66
CA VAL A 33 -12.73 3.22 -2.06
C VAL A 33 -13.29 1.93 -2.60
N THR A 34 -13.89 2.03 -3.78
CA THR A 34 -14.50 0.90 -4.47
C THR A 34 -13.48 0.10 -5.29
N ALA A 35 -13.77 -1.16 -5.55
CA ALA A 35 -12.89 -2.02 -6.36
C ALA A 35 -12.77 -1.48 -7.79
N GLY A 36 -11.53 -1.33 -8.28
CA GLY A 36 -11.23 -0.78 -9.61
C GLY A 36 -11.22 0.74 -9.69
N GLU A 37 -11.48 1.44 -8.58
CA GLU A 37 -11.43 2.89 -8.51
C GLU A 37 -9.98 3.40 -8.50
N PHE A 38 -9.75 4.52 -9.20
CA PHE A 38 -8.47 5.23 -9.17
C PHE A 38 -8.63 6.52 -8.36
N VAL A 39 -7.93 6.61 -7.23
CA VAL A 39 -8.05 7.72 -6.28
C VAL A 39 -6.72 8.48 -6.17
N GLY A 40 -6.79 9.80 -6.25
CA GLY A 40 -5.66 10.70 -6.01
C GLY A 40 -5.74 11.36 -4.64
N LEU A 41 -4.64 11.33 -3.88
CA LEU A 41 -4.50 12.04 -2.59
C LEU A 41 -3.57 13.25 -2.74
N VAL A 42 -4.12 14.45 -2.63
CA VAL A 42 -3.39 15.72 -2.85
C VAL A 42 -3.43 16.58 -1.59
N GLY A 43 -2.34 17.30 -1.31
CA GLY A 43 -2.26 18.23 -0.17
C GLY A 43 -0.84 18.75 0.10
N PRO A 44 -0.69 19.79 0.93
CA PRO A 44 0.61 20.41 1.25
C PRO A 44 1.64 19.44 1.82
N SER A 45 2.93 19.73 1.69
CA SER A 45 3.97 18.93 2.36
C SER A 45 3.71 18.87 3.87
N GLY A 46 3.94 17.72 4.50
CA GLY A 46 3.69 17.52 5.93
C GLY A 46 2.23 17.27 6.34
N SER A 47 1.26 17.30 5.42
CA SER A 47 -0.17 17.09 5.74
C SER A 47 -0.56 15.64 6.12
N GLY A 48 0.41 14.75 6.35
CA GLY A 48 0.14 13.36 6.74
C GLY A 48 -0.19 12.38 5.61
N LYS A 49 -0.07 12.77 4.33
CA LYS A 49 -0.40 11.89 3.18
C LYS A 49 0.40 10.58 3.18
N THR A 50 1.72 10.68 3.32
CA THR A 50 2.59 9.51 3.38
C THR A 50 2.26 8.64 4.59
N THR A 51 1.92 9.26 5.72
CA THR A 51 1.48 8.55 6.94
C THR A 51 0.16 7.81 6.70
N LEU A 52 -0.82 8.46 6.06
CA LEU A 52 -2.08 7.82 5.68
C LEU A 52 -1.85 6.65 4.73
N LEU A 53 -1.11 6.87 3.64
CA LEU A 53 -0.79 5.81 2.68
C LEU A 53 -0.04 4.66 3.36
N ALA A 54 0.89 4.93 4.27
CA ALA A 54 1.59 3.89 5.04
C ALA A 54 0.65 3.07 5.93
N MET A 55 -0.40 3.68 6.50
CA MET A 55 -1.41 2.94 7.27
C MET A 55 -2.35 2.12 6.39
N LEU A 56 -2.85 2.71 5.31
CA LEU A 56 -3.71 2.03 4.33
C LEU A 56 -3.06 0.80 3.72
N SER A 57 -1.73 0.81 3.68
CA SER A 57 -0.93 -0.21 3.07
C SER A 57 -0.30 -1.17 4.09
N ALA A 58 -0.79 -1.09 5.34
CA ALA A 58 -0.39 -1.90 6.47
C ALA A 58 1.11 -1.83 6.83
N LEU A 59 1.85 -0.81 6.37
CA LEU A 59 3.22 -0.52 6.83
C LEU A 59 3.23 0.07 8.23
N LEU A 60 2.19 0.82 8.58
CA LEU A 60 2.08 1.50 9.85
C LEU A 60 0.78 1.11 10.55
N THR A 61 0.85 0.81 11.85
CA THR A 61 -0.35 0.60 12.67
C THR A 61 -0.96 1.95 13.04
N PRO A 62 -2.28 2.15 12.88
CA PRO A 62 -2.94 3.32 13.44
C PRO A 62 -2.85 3.34 14.96
N THR A 63 -2.93 4.53 15.55
CA THR A 63 -3.04 4.67 17.01
C THR A 63 -4.46 4.35 17.46
N THR A 64 -5.47 4.81 16.71
CA THR A 64 -6.87 4.43 16.88
C THR A 64 -7.58 4.35 15.54
N GLY A 65 -8.75 3.71 15.51
CA GLY A 65 -9.52 3.48 14.29
C GLY A 65 -9.16 2.18 13.57
N LYS A 66 -9.80 1.97 12.42
CA LYS A 66 -9.70 0.72 11.66
C LYS A 66 -9.39 0.96 10.20
N VAL A 67 -8.66 0.03 9.61
CA VAL A 67 -8.46 -0.07 8.16
C VAL A 67 -8.97 -1.45 7.73
N ILE A 68 -9.92 -1.46 6.81
CA ILE A 68 -10.57 -2.65 6.31
C ILE A 68 -10.26 -2.74 4.82
N ILE A 69 -9.72 -3.88 4.38
CA ILE A 69 -9.39 -4.12 2.97
C ILE A 69 -9.92 -5.48 2.57
N ASP A 70 -10.69 -5.55 1.50
CA ASP A 70 -11.37 -6.77 1.04
C ASP A 70 -12.11 -7.48 2.20
N GLY A 71 -12.79 -6.70 3.04
CA GLY A 71 -13.51 -7.18 4.23
C GLY A 71 -12.63 -7.60 5.43
N SER A 72 -11.31 -7.52 5.32
CA SER A 72 -10.37 -7.89 6.38
C SER A 72 -9.92 -6.68 7.19
N ASN A 73 -10.17 -6.67 8.51
CA ASN A 73 -9.70 -5.61 9.41
C ASN A 73 -8.21 -5.80 9.73
N LEU A 74 -7.38 -4.85 9.29
CA LEU A 74 -5.94 -4.84 9.52
C LEU A 74 -5.55 -4.58 10.97
N SER A 75 -6.39 -3.88 11.74
CA SER A 75 -6.09 -3.54 13.14
C SER A 75 -6.12 -4.77 14.05
N ASP A 76 -6.85 -5.82 13.67
CA ASP A 76 -6.99 -7.06 14.45
C ASP A 76 -5.94 -8.12 14.08
N MET A 77 -5.11 -7.85 13.06
CA MET A 77 -4.10 -8.78 12.59
C MET A 77 -2.81 -8.70 13.41
N SER A 78 -2.26 -9.87 13.74
CA SER A 78 -0.89 -9.98 14.25
C SER A 78 0.14 -9.48 13.22
N ASP A 79 1.34 -9.16 13.66
CA ASP A 79 2.42 -8.68 12.78
C ASP A 79 2.72 -9.67 11.64
N LYS A 80 2.69 -10.97 11.94
CA LYS A 80 2.90 -12.03 10.94
C LYS A 80 1.78 -12.03 9.89
N GLN A 81 0.53 -11.89 10.31
CA GLN A 81 -0.63 -11.79 9.40
C GLN A 81 -0.54 -10.53 8.54
N ARG A 82 -0.07 -9.40 9.09
CA ARG A 82 0.12 -8.15 8.32
C ARG A 82 1.24 -8.25 7.29
N VAL A 83 2.33 -8.96 7.59
CA VAL A 83 3.38 -9.25 6.60
C VAL A 83 2.82 -10.09 5.46
N GLU A 84 2.09 -11.16 5.76
CA GLU A 84 1.50 -12.03 4.74
C GLU A 84 0.44 -11.29 3.90
N PHE A 85 -0.40 -10.48 4.55
CA PHE A 85 -1.40 -9.65 3.89
C PHE A 85 -0.74 -8.68 2.89
N ARG A 86 0.26 -7.90 3.32
CA ARG A 86 0.98 -6.97 2.44
C ARG A 86 1.55 -7.69 1.23
N ARG A 87 2.20 -8.83 1.47
CA ARG A 87 2.86 -9.63 0.44
C ARG A 87 1.90 -10.15 -0.63
N LYS A 88 0.62 -10.33 -0.32
CA LYS A 88 -0.40 -10.88 -1.24
C LYS A 88 -1.37 -9.84 -1.81
N ARG A 89 -1.65 -8.75 -1.08
CA ARG A 89 -2.74 -7.81 -1.40
C ARG A 89 -2.27 -6.39 -1.68
N VAL A 90 -1.05 -6.00 -1.29
CA VAL A 90 -0.60 -4.61 -1.36
C VAL A 90 0.67 -4.49 -2.21
N GLY A 91 0.60 -3.69 -3.27
CA GLY A 91 1.76 -3.26 -4.05
C GLY A 91 2.20 -1.85 -3.68
N PHE A 92 3.50 -1.58 -3.71
CA PHE A 92 4.07 -0.25 -3.46
C PHE A 92 4.99 0.18 -4.58
N THR A 93 4.87 1.44 -4.95
CA THR A 93 5.83 2.15 -5.77
C THR A 93 6.18 3.45 -5.06
N PHE A 94 7.48 3.68 -4.84
CA PHE A 94 7.96 4.87 -4.16
C PHE A 94 8.32 5.95 -5.18
N GLN A 95 8.36 7.21 -4.73
CA GLN A 95 8.83 8.32 -5.55
C GLN A 95 10.34 8.19 -5.87
N ALA A 96 11.11 7.50 -5.02
CA ALA A 96 12.51 7.14 -5.26
C ALA A 96 12.61 5.68 -5.75
N ASN A 97 13.58 5.42 -6.65
CA ASN A 97 13.81 4.09 -7.21
C ASN A 97 14.40 3.14 -6.17
N ASN A 98 13.53 2.42 -5.44
CA ASN A 98 13.91 1.35 -4.50
C ASN A 98 14.26 0.04 -5.23
N LEU A 99 15.00 0.14 -6.34
CA LEU A 99 15.47 -1.01 -7.11
C LEU A 99 16.79 -1.52 -6.56
N ILE A 100 16.99 -2.82 -6.65
CA ILE A 100 18.27 -3.44 -6.34
C ILE A 100 19.21 -3.20 -7.54
N PRO A 101 20.31 -2.43 -7.36
CA PRO A 101 21.07 -1.86 -8.48
C PRO A 101 21.82 -2.90 -9.32
N TYR A 102 22.06 -4.08 -8.78
CA TYR A 102 22.72 -5.20 -9.47
C TYR A 102 21.74 -6.20 -10.10
N LEU A 103 20.44 -5.92 -10.05
CA LEU A 103 19.40 -6.71 -10.71
C LEU A 103 18.83 -5.94 -11.90
N THR A 104 18.53 -6.64 -12.98
CA THR A 104 17.76 -6.10 -14.11
C THR A 104 16.34 -5.71 -13.68
N ALA A 105 15.64 -4.93 -14.50
CA ALA A 105 14.24 -4.57 -14.24
C ALA A 105 13.35 -5.82 -14.09
N LEU A 106 13.55 -6.82 -14.97
CA LEU A 106 12.81 -8.09 -14.88
C LEU A 106 13.12 -8.83 -13.58
N GLU A 107 14.38 -8.90 -13.17
CA GLU A 107 14.77 -9.58 -11.93
C GLU A 107 14.23 -8.89 -10.68
N ASN A 108 14.15 -7.54 -10.67
CA ASN A 108 13.50 -6.80 -9.59
C ASN A 108 12.01 -7.14 -9.46
N VAL A 109 11.30 -7.29 -10.58
CA VAL A 109 9.88 -7.70 -10.60
C VAL A 109 9.73 -9.17 -10.20
N GLU A 110 10.59 -10.05 -10.73
CA GLU A 110 10.58 -11.48 -10.41
C GLU A 110 10.88 -11.75 -8.92
N LEU A 111 11.69 -10.92 -8.27
CA LEU A 111 12.10 -11.12 -6.88
C LEU A 111 10.89 -11.29 -5.93
N MET A 112 9.88 -10.43 -6.06
CA MET A 112 8.67 -10.54 -5.23
C MET A 112 7.88 -11.83 -5.53
N LEU A 113 7.84 -12.25 -6.80
CA LEU A 113 7.20 -13.51 -7.21
C LEU A 113 7.95 -14.74 -6.67
N ARG A 114 9.30 -14.69 -6.63
CA ARG A 114 10.14 -15.73 -6.01
C ARG A 114 9.87 -15.82 -4.52
N LEU A 115 9.87 -14.68 -3.84
CA LEU A 115 9.55 -14.61 -2.42
C LEU A 115 8.17 -15.18 -2.16
N ASN A 116 7.19 -14.93 -3.04
CA ASN A 116 5.83 -15.46 -3.01
C ASN A 116 5.70 -16.98 -3.24
N GLY A 117 6.75 -17.63 -3.77
CA GLY A 117 6.67 -19.03 -4.22
C GLY A 117 5.88 -19.20 -5.53
N GLU A 118 5.62 -18.10 -6.25
CA GLU A 118 4.72 -18.06 -7.41
C GLU A 118 5.47 -17.86 -8.73
N LEU A 119 6.79 -18.07 -8.76
CA LEU A 119 7.64 -17.70 -9.90
C LEU A 119 7.14 -18.27 -11.24
N ASN A 120 6.71 -19.54 -11.24
CA ASN A 120 6.25 -20.23 -12.44
C ASN A 120 4.94 -19.64 -13.00
N ALA A 121 4.03 -19.19 -12.14
CA ALA A 121 2.77 -18.54 -12.53
C ALA A 121 2.95 -17.04 -12.86
N GLY A 122 3.90 -16.38 -12.18
CA GLY A 122 4.18 -14.96 -12.33
C GLY A 122 5.05 -14.60 -13.53
N ARG A 123 5.85 -15.53 -14.06
CA ARG A 123 6.75 -15.28 -15.21
C ARG A 123 6.01 -14.77 -16.44
N ALA A 124 4.81 -15.27 -16.71
CA ALA A 124 3.98 -14.80 -17.81
C ALA A 124 3.44 -13.36 -17.61
N ARG A 125 3.30 -12.91 -16.35
CA ARG A 125 2.87 -11.54 -16.02
C ARG A 125 4.03 -10.55 -15.95
N ALA A 126 5.21 -11.03 -15.54
CA ALA A 126 6.43 -10.23 -15.43
C ALA A 126 7.15 -10.06 -16.77
N GLN A 127 6.87 -10.93 -17.75
CA GLN A 127 7.39 -10.76 -19.10
C GLN A 127 6.96 -9.40 -19.65
N PRO A 128 7.91 -8.59 -20.15
CA PRO A 128 7.56 -7.36 -20.81
C PRO A 128 6.64 -7.70 -21.99
N ARG A 129 5.43 -7.13 -22.00
CA ARG A 129 4.64 -7.10 -23.23
C ARG A 129 5.47 -6.38 -24.28
N PRO A 130 5.38 -6.76 -25.57
CA PRO A 130 6.01 -5.98 -26.64
C PRO A 130 5.62 -4.52 -26.43
N ALA A 131 6.65 -3.66 -26.39
CA ALA A 131 6.53 -2.28 -25.95
C ALA A 131 5.33 -1.61 -26.62
N CYS A 132 4.49 -0.92 -25.83
CA CYS A 132 3.68 0.15 -26.39
C CYS A 132 4.64 1.04 -27.18
N ALA A 133 4.42 1.16 -28.48
CA ALA A 133 5.21 2.00 -29.36
C ALA A 133 5.35 3.39 -28.72
N PRO A 134 6.53 4.03 -28.81
CA PRO A 134 6.68 5.40 -28.34
C PRO A 134 5.62 6.26 -29.02
N ARG A 135 4.91 7.07 -28.22
CA ARG A 135 3.96 8.05 -28.76
C ARG A 135 4.74 9.00 -29.69
N PRO A 136 4.23 9.29 -30.91
CA PRO A 136 4.84 10.31 -31.75
C PRO A 136 4.76 11.67 -31.05
N GLU A 137 5.82 12.47 -31.25
CA GLU A 137 5.94 13.85 -30.79
C GLU A 137 4.87 14.76 -31.42
#